data_AF-A0AAU7NHD8-F1
#
_entry.id   AF-A0AAU7NHD8-F1
#
_cell.length_a   1.000
_cell.length_b   1.000
_cell.length_c   1.000
_cell.angle_alpha   90.00
_cell.angle_beta   90.00
_cell.angle_gamma   90.00
#
_symmetry.space_group_name_H-M   'P 1'
#
loop_
_entity.id
_entity.type
_entity.pdbx_description
1 polymer ?
#
loop_
_entity_poly.entity_id
_entity_poly.type
_entity_poly.pdbx_seq_one_letter_code
_entity_poly.pdbx_strand_id
1 'polypeptide(L)'
;MNGKAKKGGQIGINGQQYKGGQFLPASKHTVKGQLRTRKASSKPRSALTEPGKVEQLPPGKIAIFGTIRAFVQIENGAMAITATDHSLSAYGYTRDSMQALVDQYNTGERLIDAPDHKESDNVY
;
A
#
# COMPACT_ATOMS: atom_id res chain seq x y z
N MET A 1 -30.04 3.12 -16.35
CA MET A 1 -30.24 1.86 -15.60
C MET A 1 -29.83 2.10 -14.15
N ASN A 2 -30.78 2.04 -13.21
CA ASN A 2 -30.50 2.32 -11.80
C ASN A 2 -29.80 1.10 -11.19
N GLY A 3 -28.53 1.22 -10.83
CA GLY A 3 -27.73 0.16 -10.20
C GLY A 3 -28.16 -0.21 -8.77
N LYS A 4 -29.43 0.01 -8.42
CA LYS A 4 -30.04 -0.25 -7.11
C LYS A 4 -31.29 -1.10 -7.28
N ALA A 5 -31.54 -1.98 -6.32
CA ALA A 5 -32.71 -2.83 -6.26
C ALA A 5 -33.99 -2.00 -6.13
N LYS A 6 -35.07 -2.45 -6.78
CA LYS A 6 -36.40 -1.82 -6.73
C LYS A 6 -36.95 -1.74 -5.29
N LYS A 7 -37.89 -0.82 -5.04
CA LYS A 7 -38.67 -0.77 -3.79
C LYS A 7 -39.36 -2.13 -3.59
N GLY A 8 -39.13 -2.79 -2.45
CA GLY A 8 -39.56 -4.18 -2.20
C GLY A 8 -38.48 -5.24 -2.38
N GLY A 9 -37.31 -4.86 -2.91
CA GLY A 9 -36.19 -5.75 -3.16
C GLY A 9 -36.19 -6.33 -4.57
N GLN A 10 -35.07 -6.99 -4.91
CA GLN A 10 -34.84 -7.53 -6.24
C GLN A 10 -33.81 -8.66 -6.20
N ILE A 11 -33.96 -9.65 -7.08
CA ILE A 11 -32.93 -10.66 -7.33
C ILE A 11 -31.87 -10.07 -8.27
N GLY A 12 -30.61 -10.05 -7.82
CA GLY A 12 -29.48 -9.58 -8.61
C GLY A 12 -29.06 -10.59 -9.67
N ILE A 13 -28.20 -10.16 -10.60
CA ILE A 13 -27.70 -11.02 -11.69
C ILE A 13 -26.88 -12.23 -11.22
N ASN A 14 -26.42 -12.21 -9.96
CA ASN A 14 -25.76 -13.31 -9.27
C ASN A 14 -26.74 -14.28 -8.58
N GLY A 15 -28.05 -14.10 -8.75
CA GLY A 15 -29.09 -14.95 -8.17
C GLY A 15 -29.41 -14.65 -6.69
N GLN A 16 -28.81 -13.63 -6.08
CA GLN A 16 -29.02 -13.31 -4.66
C GLN A 16 -30.09 -12.24 -4.47
N GLN A 17 -30.78 -12.24 -3.32
CA GLN A 17 -31.81 -11.25 -2.99
C GLN A 17 -31.21 -9.98 -2.35
N TYR A 18 -31.60 -8.83 -2.89
CA TYR A 18 -31.19 -7.49 -2.46
C TYR A 18 -32.40 -6.76 -1.89
N LYS A 19 -32.22 -6.07 -0.75
CA LYS A 19 -33.28 -5.23 -0.17
C LYS A 19 -33.49 -4.00 -1.05
N GLY A 20 -34.68 -3.40 -1.01
CA GLY A 20 -34.96 -2.22 -1.83
C GLY A 20 -33.99 -1.07 -1.56
N GLY A 21 -33.52 -0.41 -2.62
CA GLY A 21 -32.50 0.64 -2.54
C GLY A 21 -31.06 0.15 -2.41
N GLN A 22 -30.82 -1.15 -2.15
CA GLN A 22 -29.47 -1.72 -2.08
C GLN A 22 -28.83 -1.78 -3.46
N PHE A 23 -27.53 -1.50 -3.57
CA PHE A 23 -26.80 -1.61 -4.83
C PHE A 23 -26.79 -3.06 -5.36
N LEU A 24 -27.06 -3.20 -6.65
CA LEU A 24 -27.03 -4.47 -7.38
C LEU A 24 -25.61 -4.80 -7.85
N PRO A 25 -25.25 -6.09 -7.93
CA PRO A 25 -23.93 -6.50 -8.40
C PRO A 25 -23.81 -6.26 -9.92
N ALA A 26 -22.61 -5.90 -10.36
CA ALA A 26 -22.29 -5.74 -11.78
C ALA A 26 -21.85 -7.05 -12.47
N SER A 27 -21.56 -8.12 -11.70
CA SER A 27 -21.20 -9.45 -12.22
C SER A 27 -21.95 -10.59 -11.53
N LYS A 28 -22.14 -11.71 -12.23
CA LYS A 28 -22.64 -12.99 -11.66
C LYS A 28 -21.72 -13.55 -10.57
N HIS A 29 -20.43 -13.17 -10.58
CA HIS A 29 -19.43 -13.66 -9.64
C HIS A 29 -19.26 -12.78 -8.40
N THR A 30 -19.97 -11.66 -8.32
CA THR A 30 -19.97 -10.81 -7.12
C THR A 30 -20.85 -11.46 -6.07
N VAL A 31 -20.28 -11.87 -4.93
CA VAL A 31 -21.04 -12.40 -3.80
C VAL A 31 -21.32 -11.26 -2.83
N LYS A 32 -22.59 -11.09 -2.43
CA LYS A 32 -23.02 -10.07 -1.46
C LYS A 32 -22.24 -10.22 -0.15
N GLY A 33 -21.64 -9.13 0.32
CA GLY A 33 -20.86 -9.08 1.56
C GLY A 33 -19.45 -9.65 1.44
N GLN A 34 -19.07 -10.26 0.31
CA GLN A 34 -17.72 -10.78 0.14
C GLN A 34 -16.77 -9.68 -0.34
N LEU A 35 -15.80 -9.33 0.50
CA LEU A 35 -14.64 -8.56 0.07
C LEU A 35 -13.71 -9.48 -0.73
N ARG A 36 -13.55 -9.23 -2.03
CA ARG A 36 -12.53 -9.93 -2.83
C ARG A 36 -11.18 -9.28 -2.56
N THR A 37 -10.37 -9.92 -1.74
CA THR A 37 -8.96 -9.58 -1.64
C THR A 37 -8.30 -9.87 -2.98
N ARG A 38 -7.54 -8.91 -3.51
CA ARG A 38 -6.78 -9.13 -4.74
C ARG A 38 -5.69 -10.15 -4.42
N LYS A 39 -5.57 -11.22 -5.23
CA LYS A 39 -4.45 -12.15 -5.12
C LYS A 39 -3.15 -11.36 -5.30
N ALA A 40 -2.19 -11.57 -4.40
CA ALA A 40 -0.89 -10.92 -4.49
C ALA A 40 -0.28 -11.19 -5.88
N SER A 41 0.14 -10.12 -6.55
CA SER A 41 0.80 -10.21 -7.84
C SER A 41 2.20 -10.78 -7.63
N SER A 42 2.54 -11.85 -8.35
CA SER A 42 3.92 -12.36 -8.44
C SER A 42 4.79 -11.55 -9.38
N LYS A 43 4.21 -10.55 -10.09
CA LYS A 43 5.00 -9.72 -11.00
C LYS A 43 6.02 -8.91 -10.20
N PRO A 44 7.28 -8.88 -10.65
CA PRO A 44 8.32 -8.05 -10.04
C PRO A 44 7.89 -6.58 -10.03
N ARG A 45 8.12 -5.91 -8.90
CA ARG A 45 7.76 -4.51 -8.69
C ARG A 45 8.89 -3.62 -9.20
N SER A 46 8.54 -2.52 -9.86
CA SER A 46 9.49 -1.46 -10.16
C SER A 46 9.38 -0.36 -9.11
N ALA A 47 10.53 0.17 -8.67
CA ALA A 47 10.58 1.26 -7.70
C ALA A 47 11.74 2.20 -7.99
N LEU A 48 11.66 3.42 -7.44
CA LEU A 48 12.76 4.37 -7.47
C LEU A 48 13.83 3.92 -6.48
N THR A 49 14.99 3.50 -6.98
CA THR A 49 16.16 3.15 -6.17
C THR A 49 17.04 4.37 -5.90
N GLU A 50 17.01 5.35 -6.80
CA GLU A 50 17.75 6.62 -6.70
C GLU A 50 16.91 7.77 -7.31
N PRO A 51 17.28 9.05 -7.07
CA PRO A 51 16.63 10.18 -7.73
C PRO A 51 16.60 10.02 -9.25
N GLY A 52 15.39 9.94 -9.82
CA GLY A 52 15.20 9.78 -11.27
C GLY A 52 15.45 8.38 -11.84
N LYS A 53 15.85 7.39 -11.02
CA LYS A 53 16.20 6.05 -11.48
C LYS A 53 15.19 5.01 -11.00
N VAL A 54 14.44 4.43 -11.94
CA VAL A 54 13.46 3.37 -11.67
C VAL A 54 14.03 2.03 -12.09
N GLU A 55 14.07 1.08 -11.17
CA GLU A 55 14.61 -0.26 -11.40
C GLU A 55 13.62 -1.34 -10.96
N GLN A 56 13.77 -2.52 -11.54
CA GLN A 56 13.01 -3.70 -11.18
C GLN A 56 13.61 -4.32 -9.92
N LEU A 57 12.80 -4.45 -8.87
CA LEU A 57 13.24 -4.98 -7.60
C LEU A 57 13.26 -6.50 -7.60
N PRO A 58 14.26 -7.12 -6.95
CA PRO A 58 14.21 -8.53 -6.60
C PRO A 58 12.95 -8.85 -5.77
N PRO A 59 12.42 -10.09 -5.86
CA PRO A 59 11.32 -10.52 -5.01
C PRO A 59 11.65 -10.34 -3.53
N GLY A 60 10.70 -9.80 -2.76
CA GLY A 60 10.85 -9.61 -1.32
C GLY A 60 11.70 -8.40 -0.90
N LYS A 61 12.18 -7.58 -1.84
CA LYS A 61 12.94 -6.35 -1.52
C LYS A 61 12.10 -5.08 -1.71
N ILE A 62 12.44 -4.04 -0.97
CA ILE A 62 11.89 -2.68 -1.08
C ILE A 62 13.03 -1.69 -1.30
N ALA A 63 12.83 -0.71 -2.18
CA ALA A 63 13.79 0.37 -2.38
C ALA A 63 13.74 1.39 -1.23
N ILE A 64 14.88 1.63 -0.59
CA ILE A 64 15.01 2.56 0.53
C ILE A 64 14.63 3.98 0.08
N PHE A 65 15.17 4.45 -1.05
CA PHE A 65 14.87 5.79 -1.57
C PHE A 65 13.37 6.00 -1.78
N GLY A 66 12.68 5.02 -2.37
CA GLY A 66 11.23 5.06 -2.57
C GLY A 66 10.44 5.23 -1.26
N THR A 67 10.95 4.69 -0.15
CA THR A 67 10.35 4.80 1.19
C THR A 67 10.63 6.16 1.84
N ILE A 68 11.88 6.65 1.77
CA ILE A 68 12.29 7.85 2.52
C ILE A 68 12.04 9.16 1.78
N ARG A 69 11.93 9.16 0.44
CA ARG A 69 11.95 10.36 -0.42
C ARG A 69 10.98 11.48 -0.04
N ALA A 70 9.86 11.16 0.62
CA ALA A 70 8.86 12.16 1.01
C ALA A 70 9.25 12.95 2.26
N PHE A 71 10.24 12.46 3.01
CA PHE A 71 10.60 12.96 4.33
C PHE A 71 12.02 13.53 4.41
N VAL A 72 12.76 13.45 3.30
CA VAL A 72 14.18 13.81 3.23
C VAL A 72 14.44 14.85 2.15
N GLN A 73 15.49 15.64 2.36
CA GLN A 73 16.09 16.50 1.35
C GLN A 73 17.56 16.13 1.17
N ILE A 74 18.13 16.52 0.03
CA ILE A 74 19.55 16.35 -0.24
C ILE A 74 20.27 17.58 0.30
N GLU A 75 21.07 17.39 1.34
CA GLU A 75 21.93 18.41 1.93
C GLU A 75 23.39 17.98 1.75
N ASN A 76 24.18 18.77 1.05
CA ASN A 76 25.61 18.48 0.78
C ASN A 76 25.88 17.10 0.15
N GLY A 77 24.94 16.58 -0.64
CA GLY A 77 25.05 15.27 -1.30
C GLY A 77 24.63 14.08 -0.43
N ALA A 78 24.21 14.31 0.81
CA ALA A 78 23.64 13.30 1.69
C ALA A 78 22.13 13.53 1.89
N MET A 79 21.38 12.46 2.15
CA MET A 79 19.97 12.57 2.54
C MET A 79 19.88 12.98 4.01
N ALA A 80 19.04 13.97 4.31
CA ALA A 80 18.76 14.46 5.67
C ALA A 80 17.24 14.55 5.90
N ILE A 81 16.78 14.14 7.09
CA ILE A 81 15.35 14.15 7.44
C ILE A 81 14.88 15.56 7.76
N THR A 82 13.94 16.07 6.97
CA THR A 82 13.32 17.38 7.16
C THR A 82 11.90 17.30 7.72
N ALA A 83 11.27 16.12 7.67
CA ALA A 83 9.96 15.90 8.25
C ALA A 83 9.97 15.99 9.78
N THR A 84 8.85 16.43 10.36
CA THR A 84 8.64 16.41 11.82
C THR A 84 8.23 15.02 12.31
N ASP A 85 8.41 14.74 13.60
CA ASP A 85 8.02 13.46 14.21
C ASP A 85 6.52 13.20 14.13
N HIS A 86 5.71 14.27 14.20
CA HIS A 86 4.28 14.17 13.96
C HIS A 86 3.98 13.72 12.52
N SER A 87 4.69 14.26 11.53
CA SER A 87 4.55 13.85 10.14
C SER A 87 4.99 12.39 9.93
N LEU A 88 6.06 11.94 10.59
CA LEU A 88 6.53 10.55 10.49
C LEU A 88 5.55 9.56 11.12
N SER A 89 5.04 9.89 12.31
CA SER A 89 4.10 9.03 13.04
C SER A 89 2.76 8.87 12.31
N ALA A 90 2.31 9.87 11.55
CA ALA A 90 1.15 9.75 10.67
C ALA A 90 1.29 8.65 9.59
N TYR A 91 2.53 8.25 9.27
CA TYR A 91 2.86 7.16 8.33
C TYR A 91 3.37 5.90 9.03
N GLY A 92 3.30 5.86 10.38
CA GLY A 92 3.74 4.72 11.17
C GLY A 92 5.25 4.62 11.39
N TYR A 93 6.00 5.70 11.16
CA TYR A 93 7.45 5.74 11.39
C TYR A 93 7.81 6.51 12.67
N THR A 94 8.84 6.04 13.37
CA THR A 94 9.55 6.83 14.38
C THR A 94 10.73 7.56 13.74
N ARG A 95 11.21 8.65 14.38
CA ARG A 95 12.41 9.36 13.94
C ARG A 95 13.59 8.41 13.78
N ASP A 96 13.82 7.55 14.76
CA ASP A 96 14.93 6.59 14.78
C ASP A 96 14.84 5.58 13.64
N SER A 97 13.64 5.04 13.38
CA SER A 97 13.43 4.10 12.26
C SER A 97 13.72 4.77 10.90
N MET A 98 13.33 6.04 10.75
CA MET A 98 13.59 6.79 9.52
C MET A 98 15.07 7.14 9.40
N GLN A 99 15.73 7.50 10.50
CA GLN A 99 17.17 7.82 10.52
C GLN A 99 18.00 6.60 10.13
N ALA A 100 17.67 5.40 10.64
CA ALA A 100 18.35 4.18 10.24
C ALA A 100 18.26 3.90 8.73
N LEU A 101 17.11 4.17 8.10
CA LEU A 101 16.94 4.02 6.65
C LEU A 101 17.75 5.06 5.87
N VAL A 102 17.80 6.30 6.37
CA VAL A 102 18.61 7.38 5.77
C VAL A 102 20.10 7.06 5.86
N ASP A 103 20.55 6.56 7.01
CA ASP A 103 21.94 6.18 7.23
C ASP A 103 22.33 5.02 6.30
N GLN A 104 21.51 3.96 6.19
CA GLN A 104 21.71 2.88 5.22
C GLN A 104 21.77 3.39 3.78
N TYR A 105 20.91 4.34 3.42
CA TYR A 105 20.96 4.92 2.07
C TYR A 105 22.26 5.68 1.81
N ASN A 106 22.68 6.48 2.79
CA ASN A 106 23.90 7.30 2.71
C ASN A 106 25.18 6.43 2.72
N THR A 107 25.17 5.22 3.29
CA THR A 107 26.28 4.26 3.19
C THR A 107 26.34 3.51 1.87
N GLY A 108 25.35 3.67 0.99
CA GLY A 108 25.31 3.07 -0.34
C GLY A 108 24.31 1.93 -0.49
N GLU A 109 23.62 1.52 0.57
CA GLU A 109 22.55 0.54 0.45
C GLU A 109 21.35 1.15 -0.28
N ARG A 110 20.65 0.33 -1.07
CA ARG A 110 19.48 0.76 -1.86
C ARG A 110 18.23 -0.04 -1.55
N LEU A 111 18.39 -1.23 -0.97
CA LEU A 111 17.34 -2.22 -0.82
C LEU A 111 17.31 -2.76 0.60
N ILE A 112 16.12 -2.86 1.18
CA ILE A 112 15.85 -3.58 2.42
C ILE A 112 14.92 -4.76 2.14
N ASP A 113 14.89 -5.72 3.07
CA ASP A 113 13.86 -6.75 3.04
C ASP A 113 12.48 -6.14 3.30
N ALA A 114 11.49 -6.59 2.54
CA ALA A 114 10.11 -6.23 2.79
C ALA A 114 9.73 -6.75 4.17
N PRO A 115 9.10 -5.93 5.04
CA PRO A 115 8.59 -6.44 6.30
C PRO A 115 7.65 -7.60 6.00
N ASP A 116 7.91 -8.73 6.64
CA ASP A 116 7.07 -9.91 6.51
C ASP A 116 5.70 -9.50 7.08
N HIS A 117 4.69 -9.37 6.22
CA HIS A 117 3.34 -8.99 6.66
C HIS A 117 2.70 -10.17 7.40
N LYS A 118 3.21 -10.51 8.58
CA LYS A 118 2.64 -11.48 9.52
C LYS A 118 2.24 -10.87 10.86
N GLU A 119 2.28 -9.54 10.98
CA GLU A 119 1.97 -8.84 12.25
C GLU A 119 0.84 -7.81 12.13
N SER A 120 -0.21 -8.11 11.38
CA SER A 120 -1.48 -7.34 11.46
C SER A 120 -2.63 -8.11 12.12
N ASP A 121 -2.39 -9.31 12.65
CA ASP A 121 -3.41 -10.11 13.35
C ASP A 121 -3.34 -9.98 14.90
N ASN A 122 -2.53 -9.07 15.43
CA ASN A 122 -2.52 -8.75 16.87
C ASN A 122 -3.21 -7.42 17.13
N VAL A 123 -4.54 -7.41 17.02
CA VAL A 123 -5.38 -6.51 17.81
C VAL A 123 -6.24 -7.42 18.69
N TYR A 124 -5.88 -7.49 19.97
CA TYR A 124 -6.59 -8.24 21.02
C TYR A 124 -7.82 -7.48 21.49
#